data_AF-A0A1B8GAH6-F1
#
_entry.id   AF-A0A1B8GAH6-F1
#
_cell.length_a   1.000
_cell.length_b   1.000
_cell.length_c   1.000
_cell.angle_alpha   90.00
_cell.angle_beta   90.00
_cell.angle_gamma   90.00
#
_symmetry.space_group_name_H-M   'P 1'
#
loop_
_entity.id
_entity.type
_entity.pdbx_description
1 polymer ?
#
loop_
_entity_poly.entity_id
_entity_poly.type
_entity_poly.pdbx_seq_one_letter_code
_entity_poly.pdbx_strand_id
1 'polypeptide(L)'
;MDHGNETHQMLGCHPSEFIKFVIEERPKILWRHLVKEDGYIDDDDNYNKEFAEGVLLRRERFMGDDESGKQIVKEAREIYYGENTFSVESHCLRVFLIRDTRADGKPMAVEPFVSGLLLCADSRHIKHG
;
A
#
# COMPACT_ATOMS: atom_id res chain seq x y z
N MET A 1 7.47 10.08 -15.98
CA MET A 1 6.00 10.15 -15.97
C MET A 1 5.61 11.02 -14.80
N ASP A 2 4.64 11.92 -14.99
CA ASP A 2 4.16 12.82 -13.95
C ASP A 2 3.05 12.11 -13.15
N HIS A 3 3.47 11.39 -12.12
CA HIS A 3 2.58 10.55 -11.29
C HIS A 3 1.62 11.37 -10.39
N GLY A 4 1.78 12.70 -10.31
CA GLY A 4 0.84 13.55 -9.59
C GLY A 4 -0.55 13.61 -10.25
N ASN A 5 -0.64 13.36 -11.56
CA ASN A 5 -1.94 13.31 -12.24
C ASN A 5 -2.70 11.99 -11.97
N GLU A 6 -1.98 10.89 -11.79
CA GLU A 6 -2.56 9.56 -11.52
C GLU A 6 -3.22 9.53 -10.14
N THR A 7 -2.56 10.13 -9.14
CA THR A 7 -3.10 10.20 -7.79
C THR A 7 -4.33 11.11 -7.67
N HIS A 8 -4.37 12.22 -8.41
CA HIS A 8 -5.58 13.06 -8.49
C HIS A 8 -6.77 12.33 -9.11
N GLN A 9 -6.53 11.48 -10.11
CA GLN A 9 -7.59 10.68 -10.72
C GLN A 9 -8.15 9.63 -9.75
N MET A 10 -7.29 8.95 -8.98
CA MET A 10 -7.73 8.00 -7.95
C MET A 10 -8.54 8.67 -6.84
N LEU A 11 -8.08 9.82 -6.36
CA LEU A 11 -8.79 10.58 -5.32
C LEU A 11 -10.04 11.32 -5.86
N GLY A 12 -10.15 11.45 -7.19
CA GLY A 12 -11.17 12.27 -7.87
C GLY A 12 -10.99 13.78 -7.68
N CYS A 13 -9.97 14.22 -6.95
CA CYS A 13 -9.69 15.62 -6.65
C CYS A 13 -8.26 15.81 -6.14
N HIS A 14 -7.87 17.06 -5.86
CA HIS A 14 -6.58 17.38 -5.24
C HIS A 14 -6.53 16.91 -3.76
N PRO A 15 -5.39 16.46 -3.23
CA PRO A 15 -5.22 16.03 -1.83
C PRO A 15 -5.83 16.97 -0.78
N SER A 16 -5.64 18.29 -0.97
CA SER A 16 -6.19 19.32 -0.08
C SER A 16 -7.72 19.40 -0.08
N GLU A 17 -8.37 18.98 -1.17
CA GLU A 17 -9.84 18.90 -1.26
C GLU A 17 -10.32 17.54 -0.75
N PHE A 18 -9.58 16.46 -1.05
CA PHE A 18 -9.89 15.12 -0.60
C PHE A 18 -10.00 15.03 0.92
N ILE A 19 -9.09 15.69 1.66
CA ILE A 19 -9.10 15.65 3.12
C ILE A 19 -10.32 16.32 3.75
N LYS A 20 -11.05 17.15 2.99
CA LYS A 20 -12.30 17.79 3.44
C LYS A 20 -13.49 16.86 3.38
N PHE A 21 -13.39 15.70 2.70
CA PHE A 21 -14.43 14.69 2.73
C PHE A 21 -14.61 14.14 4.15
N VAL A 22 -15.82 13.70 4.46
CA VAL A 22 -16.13 13.11 5.77
C VAL A 22 -15.28 11.85 5.97
N ILE A 23 -14.93 11.59 7.23
CA ILE A 23 -13.96 10.55 7.58
C ILE A 23 -14.44 9.13 7.20
N GLU A 24 -15.75 8.94 7.04
CA GLU A 24 -16.35 7.67 6.60
C GLU A 24 -16.33 7.49 5.07
N GLU A 25 -16.10 8.55 4.29
CA GLU A 25 -16.06 8.49 2.82
C GLU A 25 -14.65 8.28 2.29
N ARG A 26 -13.64 8.90 2.91
CA ARG A 26 -12.24 8.77 2.47
C ARG A 26 -11.78 7.32 2.40
N PRO A 27 -12.02 6.46 3.42
CA PRO A 27 -11.62 5.06 3.37
C PRO A 27 -12.26 4.32 2.20
N LYS A 28 -13.53 4.61 1.87
CA LYS A 28 -14.22 3.94 0.74
C LYS A 28 -13.57 4.23 -0.60
N ILE A 29 -13.04 5.43 -0.78
CA ILE A 29 -12.33 5.82 -2.01
C ILE A 29 -10.96 5.14 -2.03
N LEU A 30 -10.20 5.24 -0.95
CA LEU A 30 -8.88 4.63 -0.82
C LEU A 30 -8.93 3.11 -0.97
N TRP A 31 -9.92 2.46 -0.36
CA TRP A 31 -10.13 1.01 -0.36
C TRP A 31 -10.20 0.43 -1.78
N ARG A 32 -10.92 1.10 -2.68
CA ARG A 32 -11.09 0.67 -4.09
C ARG A 32 -9.76 0.53 -4.85
N HIS A 33 -8.72 1.22 -4.40
CA HIS A 33 -7.40 1.20 -5.02
C HIS A 33 -6.37 0.40 -4.22
N LEU A 34 -6.66 0.09 -2.96
CA LEU A 34 -5.67 -0.43 -2.00
C LEU A 34 -6.00 -1.81 -1.47
N VAL A 35 -7.22 -2.29 -1.64
CA VAL A 35 -7.66 -3.58 -1.11
C VAL A 35 -8.15 -4.42 -2.27
N LYS A 36 -7.65 -5.65 -2.33
CA LYS A 36 -8.11 -6.64 -3.29
C LYS A 36 -9.47 -7.18 -2.86
N GLU A 37 -10.34 -7.52 -3.81
CA GLU A 37 -11.69 -8.01 -3.48
C GLU A 37 -11.68 -9.28 -2.62
N ASP A 38 -10.70 -10.16 -2.82
CA ASP A 38 -10.48 -11.37 -2.00
C ASP A 38 -9.63 -11.11 -0.75
N GLY A 39 -9.16 -9.88 -0.55
CA GLY A 39 -8.31 -9.47 0.56
C GLY A 39 -6.95 -10.15 0.61
N TYR A 40 -6.51 -10.82 -0.46
CA TYR A 40 -5.27 -11.60 -0.46
C TYR A 40 -4.26 -11.07 -1.49
N ILE A 41 -3.09 -10.67 -1.01
CA ILE A 41 -2.00 -10.16 -1.84
C ILE A 41 -0.92 -11.22 -1.93
N ASP A 42 -0.66 -11.69 -3.14
CA ASP A 42 0.49 -12.53 -3.48
C ASP A 42 1.64 -11.68 -4.06
N ASP A 43 2.86 -12.19 -4.04
CA ASP A 43 4.04 -11.47 -4.54
C ASP A 43 3.94 -11.21 -6.07
N ASP A 44 3.18 -12.05 -6.78
CA ASP A 44 2.86 -11.92 -8.20
C ASP A 44 1.83 -10.80 -8.50
N ASP A 45 1.12 -10.30 -7.48
CA ASP A 45 0.18 -9.18 -7.65
C ASP A 45 0.88 -7.85 -7.93
N ASN A 46 2.20 -7.79 -7.81
CA ASN A 46 2.99 -6.67 -8.31
C ASN A 46 2.83 -6.45 -9.84
N TYR A 47 2.28 -7.43 -10.57
CA TYR A 47 1.97 -7.30 -12.01
C TYR A 47 0.50 -6.95 -12.30
N ASN A 48 -0.38 -6.92 -11.30
CA ASN A 48 -1.75 -6.43 -11.48
C ASN A 48 -1.70 -4.91 -11.57
N LYS A 49 -1.90 -4.37 -12.78
CA LYS A 49 -1.71 -2.95 -13.08
C LYS A 49 -2.58 -2.02 -12.22
N GLU A 50 -3.86 -2.36 -12.01
CA GLU A 50 -4.79 -1.51 -11.22
C GLU A 50 -4.40 -1.47 -9.74
N PHE A 51 -3.98 -2.61 -9.19
CA PHE A 51 -3.48 -2.69 -7.82
C PHE A 51 -2.08 -2.06 -7.66
N ALA A 52 -1.22 -2.23 -8.67
CA ALA A 52 0.11 -1.63 -8.72
C ALA A 52 0.05 -0.10 -8.77
N GLU A 53 -0.99 0.47 -9.38
CA GLU A 53 -1.25 1.90 -9.40
C GLU A 53 -1.66 2.44 -8.01
N GLY A 54 -2.40 1.66 -7.20
CA GLY A 54 -2.73 2.01 -5.80
C GLY A 54 -1.51 2.21 -4.89
N VAL A 55 -0.35 1.62 -5.23
CA VAL A 55 0.92 1.82 -4.52
C VAL A 55 1.32 3.30 -4.44
N LEU A 56 0.88 4.12 -5.41
CA LEU A 56 1.17 5.56 -5.42
C LEU A 56 0.57 6.28 -4.21
N LEU A 57 -0.63 5.88 -3.76
CA LEU A 57 -1.34 6.49 -2.62
C LEU A 57 -0.60 6.31 -1.28
N ARG A 58 0.30 5.32 -1.20
CA ARG A 58 1.06 4.99 0.02
C ARG A 58 2.43 5.69 0.11
N ARG A 59 2.78 6.51 -0.89
CA ARG A 59 4.09 7.16 -0.98
C ARG A 59 3.95 8.68 -0.92
N GLU A 60 4.55 9.28 0.11
CA GLU A 60 4.55 10.74 0.36
C GLU A 60 5.00 11.55 -0.86
N ARG A 61 5.98 11.04 -1.63
CA ARG A 61 6.47 11.69 -2.86
C ARG A 61 5.39 11.97 -3.91
N PHE A 62 4.26 11.25 -3.89
CA PHE A 62 3.16 11.38 -4.86
C PHE A 62 1.90 12.04 -4.28
N MET A 63 1.86 12.22 -2.96
CA MET A 63 0.74 12.85 -2.24
C MET A 63 1.04 14.29 -1.83
N GLY A 64 2.30 14.73 -1.97
CA GLY A 64 2.78 16.00 -1.46
C GLY A 64 3.33 15.88 -0.04
N ASP A 65 4.26 16.76 0.31
CA ASP A 65 4.89 16.83 1.64
C ASP A 65 4.15 17.78 2.61
N ASP A 66 2.95 18.23 2.21
CA ASP A 66 2.08 18.98 3.10
C ASP A 66 1.33 18.04 4.07
N GLU A 67 0.65 18.62 5.06
CA GLU A 67 -0.07 17.85 6.05
C GLU A 67 -1.25 17.04 5.45
N SER A 68 -1.83 17.52 4.34
CA SER A 68 -2.90 16.80 3.65
C SER A 68 -2.35 15.51 3.02
N GLY A 69 -1.23 15.61 2.31
CA GLY A 69 -0.56 14.48 1.69
C GLY A 69 -0.09 13.45 2.72
N LYS A 70 0.51 13.91 3.83
CA LYS A 70 0.93 13.02 4.94
C LYS A 70 -0.25 12.29 5.56
N GLN A 71 -1.37 12.97 5.77
CA GLN A 71 -2.57 12.36 6.33
C GLN A 71 -3.14 11.30 5.37
N ILE A 72 -3.25 11.59 4.08
CA ILE A 72 -3.74 10.63 3.08
C ILE A 72 -2.85 9.41 3.01
N VAL A 73 -1.52 9.57 2.99
CA VAL A 73 -0.59 8.45 3.00
C VAL A 73 -0.75 7.58 4.24
N LYS A 74 -0.96 8.20 5.41
CA LYS A 74 -1.21 7.48 6.65
C LYS A 74 -2.48 6.64 6.54
N GLU A 75 -3.60 7.25 6.13
CA GLU A 75 -4.88 6.56 5.93
C GLU A 75 -4.75 5.42 4.91
N ALA A 76 -4.04 5.65 3.80
CA ALA A 76 -3.79 4.66 2.76
C ALA A 76 -2.96 3.46 3.28
N ARG A 77 -1.95 3.70 4.11
CA ARG A 77 -1.14 2.63 4.71
C ARG A 77 -1.96 1.81 5.70
N GLU A 78 -2.74 2.47 6.54
CA GLU A 78 -3.63 1.80 7.51
C GLU A 78 -4.63 0.88 6.80
N ILE A 79 -5.23 1.33 5.70
CA ILE A 79 -6.16 0.52 4.90
C ILE A 79 -5.43 -0.63 4.20
N TYR A 80 -4.34 -0.32 3.48
CA TYR A 80 -3.63 -1.33 2.68
C TYR A 80 -3.09 -2.48 3.54
N TYR A 81 -2.39 -2.18 4.63
CA TYR A 81 -1.82 -3.22 5.48
C TYR A 81 -2.84 -3.80 6.46
N GLY A 82 -3.83 -3.02 6.86
CA GLY A 82 -4.83 -3.41 7.86
C GLY A 82 -5.98 -4.24 7.30
N GLU A 83 -6.27 -4.13 6.00
CA GLU A 83 -7.40 -4.84 5.39
C GLU A 83 -6.99 -5.98 4.45
N ASN A 84 -5.74 -6.02 4.00
CA ASN A 84 -5.24 -7.14 3.21
C ASN A 84 -4.47 -8.15 4.07
N THR A 85 -4.52 -9.41 3.65
CA THR A 85 -3.64 -10.49 4.09
C THR A 85 -2.55 -10.70 3.05
N PHE A 86 -1.29 -10.71 3.50
CA PHE A 86 -0.14 -10.80 2.61
C PHE A 86 0.46 -12.21 2.62
N SER A 87 0.62 -12.80 1.44
CA SER A 87 1.50 -13.94 1.23
C SER A 87 2.93 -13.45 1.11
N VAL A 88 3.83 -13.90 1.98
CA VAL A 88 5.23 -13.48 1.94
C VAL A 88 6.13 -14.69 2.07
N GLU A 89 7.03 -14.86 1.10
CA GLU A 89 8.08 -15.89 1.19
C GLU A 89 9.00 -15.61 2.37
N SER A 90 9.41 -16.67 3.07
CA SER A 90 10.14 -16.53 4.35
C SER A 90 11.41 -15.69 4.26
N HIS A 91 12.17 -15.83 3.17
CA HIS A 91 13.37 -15.02 2.92
C HIS A 91 13.05 -13.55 2.56
N CYS A 92 11.84 -13.25 2.11
CA CYS A 92 11.38 -11.90 1.77
C CYS A 92 10.77 -11.15 2.96
N LEU A 93 10.47 -11.83 4.08
CA LEU A 93 9.79 -11.23 5.24
C LEU A 93 10.46 -9.94 5.72
N ARG A 94 11.78 -9.94 5.87
CA ARG A 94 12.51 -8.74 6.30
C ARG A 94 12.33 -7.57 5.33
N VAL A 95 12.36 -7.86 4.03
CA VAL A 95 12.20 -6.85 2.98
C VAL A 95 10.78 -6.31 2.97
N PHE A 96 9.79 -7.18 3.13
CA PHE A 96 8.38 -6.80 3.24
C PHE A 96 8.14 -5.81 4.38
N LEU A 97 8.66 -6.12 5.57
CA LEU A 97 8.46 -5.29 6.78
C LEU A 97 9.04 -3.87 6.69
N ILE A 98 9.92 -3.59 5.72
CA ILE A 98 10.52 -2.27 5.50
C ILE A 98 10.30 -1.72 4.08
N ARG A 99 9.31 -2.27 3.35
CA ARG A 99 9.13 -2.01 1.92
C ARG A 99 8.69 -0.57 1.61
N ASP A 100 7.96 0.06 2.52
CA ASP A 100 7.53 1.44 2.36
C ASP A 100 8.58 2.43 2.83
N THR A 101 8.56 3.62 2.22
CA THR A 101 9.50 4.70 2.51
C THR A 101 8.78 5.98 2.89
N ARG A 102 9.41 6.76 3.77
CA ARG A 102 9.04 8.15 4.04
C ARG A 102 9.37 9.05 2.85
N ALA A 103 8.97 10.32 2.90
CA ALA A 103 9.30 11.33 1.89
C ALA A 103 10.81 11.46 1.63
N ASP A 104 11.63 11.29 2.67
CA ASP A 104 13.10 11.32 2.58
C ASP A 104 13.72 10.04 2.01
N GLY A 105 12.90 9.09 1.58
CA GLY A 105 13.31 7.81 1.02
C GLY A 105 13.78 6.79 2.05
N LYS A 106 13.77 7.11 3.35
CA LYS A 106 14.16 6.13 4.38
C LYS A 106 13.08 5.05 4.54
N PRO A 107 13.50 3.78 4.71
CA PRO A 107 12.56 2.70 5.00
C PRO A 107 11.76 2.98 6.27
N MET A 108 10.50 2.57 6.25
CA MET A 108 9.57 2.66 7.36
C MET A 108 9.10 1.26 7.73
N ALA A 109 9.04 0.97 9.03
CA ALA A 109 8.45 -0.27 9.51
C ALA A 109 6.94 -0.27 9.21
N VAL A 110 6.47 -1.32 8.53
CA VAL A 110 5.04 -1.50 8.23
C VAL A 110 4.35 -2.47 9.18
N GLU A 111 5.13 -3.20 10.00
CA GLU A 111 4.65 -4.15 11.01
C GLU A 111 3.45 -3.64 11.83
N PRO A 112 3.41 -2.38 12.33
CA PRO A 112 2.30 -1.91 13.14
C PRO A 112 0.95 -1.82 12.42
N PHE A 113 0.96 -1.82 11.07
CA PHE A 113 -0.24 -1.71 10.26
C PHE A 113 -0.74 -3.06 9.73
N VAL A 114 0.09 -4.11 9.78
CA VAL A 114 -0.21 -5.41 9.15
C VAL A 114 -1.21 -6.18 10.03
N SER A 115 -2.39 -6.47 9.49
CA SER A 115 -3.40 -7.29 10.18
C SER A 115 -3.26 -8.78 9.89
N GLY A 116 -2.82 -9.15 8.68
CA GLY A 116 -2.74 -10.54 8.23
C GLY A 116 -1.46 -10.83 7.44
N LEU A 117 -0.74 -11.89 7.84
CA LEU A 117 0.46 -12.36 7.16
C LEU A 117 0.46 -13.89 7.08
N LEU A 118 0.60 -14.42 5.88
CA LEU A 118 0.80 -15.83 5.58
C LEU A 118 2.25 -16.04 5.12
N LEU A 119 3.03 -16.71 5.97
CA LEU A 119 4.43 -16.99 5.68
C LEU A 119 4.56 -18.26 4.83
N CYS A 120 5.02 -18.12 3.60
CA CYS A 120 5.28 -19.25 2.72
C CYS A 120 6.69 -19.78 2.96
N ALA A 121 6.80 -21.07 3.28
CA ALA A 121 8.08 -21.73 3.40
C ALA A 121 8.77 -21.79 2.02
N ASP A 122 10.06 -21.44 1.98
CA ASP A 122 10.87 -21.56 0.77
C ASP A 122 10.95 -23.03 0.31
N SER A 123 10.19 -23.37 -0.73
CA SER A 123 10.19 -24.72 -1.32
C SER A 123 11.44 -25.00 -2.16
N ARG A 124 12.31 -23.99 -2.38
CA ARG A 124 13.53 -24.06 -3.19
C ARG A 124 14.58 -25.07 -2.70
N HIS A 125 14.35 -25.75 -1.56
CA HIS A 125 15.24 -26.78 -1.02
C HIS A 125 14.58 -28.13 -0.70
N ILE A 126 13.34 -28.40 -1.11
CA ILE A 126 12.80 -29.77 -1.02
C ILE A 126 13.29 -30.56 -2.24
N LYS A 127 14.56 -31.00 -2.19
CA LYS A 127 15.03 -32.06 -3.08
C LYS A 127 14.38 -33.37 -2.62
N HIS A 128 13.33 -33.79 -3.31
CA HIS A 128 12.87 -35.18 -3.24
C HIS A 128 13.85 -36.06 -4.03
N GLY A 129 14.44 -37.05 -3.36
CA GLY A 129 15.03 -38.25 -3.96
C GLY A 129 16.46 -38.11 -4.44
#